data_AF-A0A3D4I5L7-F1
#
_entry.id   AF-A0A3D4I5L7-F1
#
_cell.length_a   1.000
_cell.length_b   1.000
_cell.length_c   1.000
_cell.angle_alpha   90.00
_cell.angle_beta   90.00
_cell.angle_gamma   90.00
#
_symmetry.space_group_name_H-M   'P 1'
#
loop_
_entity.id
_entity.type
_entity.pdbx_description
1 polymer ?
#
loop_
_entity_poly.entity_id
_entity_poly.type
_entity_poly.pdbx_seq_one_letter_code
_entity_poly.pdbx_strand_id
1 'polypeptide(L)'
;KDAGITGRRRLRVIFGAGEELSSNDLKKYFEKEPLPDMCFTPDAEYGICNREKGILHVKLTDTCGETPAVTRFNAGTVVNAVPSAAEAQVRCTPGQYEKLKSLADKKGGFSVEAAGGGA
;
A
#
# COMPACT_ATOMS: atom_id res chain seq x y z
N LYS A 1 30.36 -17.19 -16.50
CA LYS A 1 31.77 -17.21 -16.97
C LYS A 1 32.35 -18.62 -16.85
N ASP A 2 32.03 -19.32 -15.77
CA ASP A 2 32.51 -20.68 -15.47
C ASP A 2 32.00 -21.75 -16.46
N ALA A 3 30.83 -21.54 -17.07
CA ALA A 3 30.30 -22.42 -18.11
C ALA A 3 30.93 -22.23 -19.51
N GLY A 4 31.86 -21.27 -19.68
CA GLY A 4 32.55 -21.04 -20.97
C GLY A 4 31.68 -20.55 -22.13
N ILE A 5 30.45 -20.08 -21.86
CA ILE A 5 29.50 -19.65 -22.90
C ILE A 5 29.85 -18.26 -23.41
N THR A 6 30.10 -18.13 -24.71
CA THR A 6 30.26 -16.85 -25.41
C THR A 6 28.90 -16.38 -25.92
N GLY A 7 28.33 -15.36 -25.28
CA GLY A 7 27.05 -14.77 -25.70
C GLY A 7 27.17 -14.02 -27.02
N ARG A 8 26.13 -14.11 -27.88
CA ARG A 8 26.00 -13.32 -29.11
C ARG A 8 25.37 -11.94 -28.89
N ARG A 9 24.86 -11.68 -27.67
CA ARG A 9 24.13 -10.46 -27.29
C ARG A 9 24.68 -9.94 -25.97
N ARG A 10 24.64 -8.62 -25.79
CA ARG A 10 24.96 -7.96 -24.52
C ARG A 10 23.87 -8.29 -23.50
N LEU A 11 24.26 -8.87 -22.37
CA LEU A 11 23.37 -9.08 -21.23
C LEU A 11 23.52 -7.91 -20.26
N ARG A 12 22.39 -7.44 -19.71
CA ARG A 12 22.32 -6.40 -18.69
C ARG A 12 21.41 -6.86 -17.58
N VAL A 13 21.84 -6.64 -16.34
CA VAL A 13 21.02 -6.80 -15.15
C VAL A 13 20.75 -5.39 -14.63
N ILE A 14 19.47 -5.04 -14.49
CA ILE A 14 19.04 -3.73 -14.01
C ILE A 14 18.37 -3.96 -12.66
N PHE A 15 18.89 -3.33 -11.62
CA PHE A 15 18.30 -3.35 -10.29
C PHE A 15 17.51 -2.06 -10.08
N GLY A 16 16.19 -2.18 -10.03
CA GLY A 16 15.30 -1.11 -9.61
C GLY A 16 15.12 -1.09 -8.10
N ALA A 17 14.75 0.07 -7.56
CA ALA A 17 14.37 0.29 -6.17
C ALA A 17 12.98 0.94 -6.04
N GLY A 18 12.30 1.25 -7.15
CA GLY A 18 11.05 2.02 -7.17
C GLY A 18 9.81 1.27 -7.65
N GLU A 19 9.89 -0.04 -7.87
CA GLU A 19 8.82 -0.88 -8.45
C GLU A 19 7.48 -0.65 -7.71
N GLU A 20 7.46 -0.84 -6.39
CA GLU A 20 6.29 -0.76 -5.51
C GLU A 20 5.59 0.61 -5.41
N LEU A 21 6.22 1.67 -5.94
CA LEU A 21 5.68 3.03 -5.83
C LEU A 21 5.18 3.57 -7.18
N SER A 22 5.97 3.38 -8.24
CA SER A 22 5.69 3.91 -9.59
C SER A 22 6.76 3.60 -10.64
N SER A 23 7.83 2.87 -10.30
CA SER A 23 8.98 2.59 -11.19
C SER A 23 9.64 3.85 -11.79
N ASN A 24 9.59 4.98 -11.07
CA ASN A 24 10.16 6.27 -11.52
C ASN A 24 11.70 6.22 -11.70
N ASP A 25 12.36 5.28 -11.05
CA ASP A 25 13.77 4.98 -11.16
C ASP A 25 14.15 4.44 -12.55
N LEU A 26 13.34 3.56 -13.14
CA LEU A 26 13.55 3.06 -14.49
C LEU A 26 13.49 4.18 -15.53
N LYS A 27 12.57 5.14 -15.36
CA LYS A 27 12.49 6.31 -16.23
C LYS A 27 13.81 7.10 -16.23
N LYS A 28 14.35 7.40 -15.05
CA LYS A 28 15.65 8.10 -14.90
C LYS A 28 16.83 7.28 -15.43
N TYR A 29 16.77 5.96 -15.30
CA TYR A 29 17.82 5.07 -15.79
C TYR A 29 17.88 5.08 -17.33
N PHE A 30 16.73 4.99 -18.00
CA PHE A 30 16.66 4.98 -19.46
C PHE A 30 16.83 6.36 -20.12
N GLU A 31 16.87 7.45 -19.35
CA GLU A 31 17.36 8.74 -19.85
C GLU A 31 18.86 8.71 -20.18
N LYS A 32 19.64 7.86 -19.50
CA LYS A 32 21.10 7.76 -19.65
C LYS A 32 21.53 6.52 -20.42
N GLU A 33 20.75 5.45 -20.33
CA GLU A 33 21.06 4.15 -20.92
C GLU A 33 20.05 3.78 -21.99
N PRO A 34 20.46 3.14 -23.10
CA PRO A 34 19.53 2.73 -24.14
C PRO A 34 18.55 1.67 -23.64
N LEU A 35 17.35 1.65 -24.22
CA LEU A 35 16.38 0.57 -24.00
C LEU A 35 16.93 -0.77 -24.53
N PRO A 36 16.63 -1.90 -23.86
CA PRO A 36 17.00 -3.21 -24.36
C PRO A 36 16.10 -3.64 -25.53
N ASP A 37 16.65 -4.41 -26.48
CA ASP A 37 15.86 -4.99 -27.58
C ASP A 37 14.85 -6.04 -27.09
N MET A 38 15.18 -6.72 -25.98
CA MET A 38 14.38 -7.74 -25.30
C MET A 38 14.63 -7.65 -23.80
N CYS A 39 13.58 -7.75 -23.00
CA CYS A 39 13.66 -7.83 -21.55
C CYS A 39 12.64 -8.82 -20.98
N PHE A 40 12.91 -9.30 -19.77
CA PHE A 40 11.95 -9.98 -18.92
C PHE A 40 12.28 -9.64 -17.47
N THR A 41 11.30 -9.70 -16.59
CA THR A 41 11.47 -9.58 -15.15
C THR A 41 11.31 -10.95 -14.51
N PRO A 42 12.19 -11.36 -13.58
CA PRO A 42 12.09 -12.64 -12.90
C PRO A 42 11.11 -12.62 -11.70
N ASP A 43 10.22 -11.62 -11.65
CA ASP A 43 9.37 -11.31 -10.48
C ASP A 43 7.95 -11.92 -10.58
N ALA A 44 7.73 -12.77 -11.58
CA ALA A 44 6.49 -13.51 -11.76
C ALA A 44 6.66 -14.98 -11.35
N GLU A 45 5.53 -15.66 -11.12
CA GLU A 45 5.49 -17.10 -10.85
C GLU A 45 6.01 -17.94 -12.04
N TYR A 46 6.31 -19.22 -11.78
CA TYR A 46 6.74 -20.16 -12.81
C TYR A 46 5.76 -20.24 -13.97
N GLY A 47 6.27 -20.05 -15.18
CA GLY A 47 5.49 -19.98 -16.41
C GLY A 47 5.95 -18.80 -17.27
N ILE A 48 5.11 -18.41 -18.23
CA ILE A 48 5.33 -17.18 -19.02
C ILE A 48 4.19 -16.21 -18.69
N CYS A 49 4.51 -15.14 -17.96
CA CYS A 49 3.65 -13.97 -17.85
C CYS A 49 3.96 -13.03 -19.03
N ASN A 50 3.15 -13.09 -20.08
CA ASN A 50 3.35 -12.23 -21.27
C ASN A 50 2.51 -10.94 -21.22
N ARG A 51 1.63 -10.79 -20.22
CA ARG A 51 0.75 -9.64 -20.02
C ARG A 51 0.43 -9.46 -18.55
N GLU A 52 0.40 -8.21 -18.12
CA GLU A 52 -0.05 -7.82 -16.80
C GLU A 52 -1.38 -7.06 -16.89
N LYS A 53 -2.16 -7.09 -15.81
CA LYS A 53 -3.38 -6.28 -15.71
C LYS A 53 -2.97 -4.83 -15.46
N GLY A 54 -3.65 -3.88 -16.12
CA GLY A 54 -3.47 -2.47 -15.81
C GLY A 54 -3.89 -2.16 -14.37
N ILE A 55 -3.12 -1.32 -13.68
CA ILE A 55 -3.42 -0.85 -12.33
C ILE A 55 -4.25 0.44 -12.43
N LEU A 56 -5.41 0.47 -11.76
CA LEU A 56 -6.27 1.64 -11.66
C LEU A 56 -6.44 2.03 -10.19
N HIS A 57 -5.99 3.23 -9.83
CA HIS A 57 -6.24 3.82 -8.51
C HIS A 57 -7.37 4.86 -8.60
N VAL A 58 -8.41 4.67 -7.80
CA VAL A 58 -9.55 5.60 -7.71
C VAL A 58 -9.53 6.28 -6.35
N LYS A 59 -9.55 7.62 -6.34
CA LYS A 59 -9.69 8.41 -5.12
C LYS A 59 -11.10 9.01 -5.07
N LEU A 60 -11.88 8.59 -4.09
CA LEU A 60 -13.20 9.15 -3.81
C LEU A 60 -13.06 10.21 -2.71
N THR A 61 -13.64 11.37 -2.93
CA THR A 61 -13.65 12.48 -1.96
C THR A 61 -15.06 13.00 -1.83
N ASP A 62 -15.49 13.19 -0.59
CA ASP A 62 -16.77 13.79 -0.26
C ASP A 62 -16.56 14.86 0.81
N THR A 63 -17.36 15.91 0.77
CA THR A 63 -17.50 16.84 1.88
C THR A 63 -18.55 16.27 2.80
N CYS A 64 -18.16 15.32 3.64
CA CYS A 64 -19.04 14.87 4.70
C CYS A 64 -19.43 16.09 5.55
N GLY A 65 -20.73 16.37 5.63
CA GLY A 65 -21.25 17.35 6.59
C GLY A 65 -20.90 16.92 8.02
N GLU A 66 -21.16 17.78 9.01
CA GLU A 66 -20.91 17.43 10.41
C GLU A 66 -21.59 16.09 10.77
N THR A 67 -20.79 15.04 10.95
CA THR A 67 -21.31 13.77 11.43
C THR A 67 -21.27 13.80 12.97
N PRO A 68 -22.40 13.56 13.65
CA PRO A 68 -22.47 13.73 15.11
C PRO A 68 -21.71 12.65 15.89
N ALA A 69 -21.39 11.52 15.25
CA ALA A 69 -20.83 10.34 15.92
C ALA A 69 -19.35 10.12 15.63
N VAL A 70 -18.89 10.26 14.38
CA VAL A 70 -17.50 9.97 13.98
C VAL A 70 -16.83 11.27 13.53
N THR A 71 -15.88 11.76 14.32
CA THR A 71 -15.15 13.00 14.01
C THR A 71 -13.95 12.74 13.11
N ARG A 72 -13.38 11.53 13.16
CA ARG A 72 -12.24 11.13 12.34
C ARG A 72 -12.25 9.63 12.11
N PHE A 73 -11.87 9.21 10.90
CA PHE A 73 -11.64 7.81 10.56
C PHE A 73 -10.37 7.70 9.72
N ASN A 74 -9.50 6.76 10.05
CA ASN A 74 -8.28 6.46 9.31
C ASN A 74 -8.07 4.95 9.24
N ALA A 75 -7.79 4.42 8.05
CA ALA A 75 -7.47 3.01 7.86
C ALA A 75 -6.52 2.84 6.67
N GLY A 76 -5.52 1.99 6.85
CA GLY A 76 -4.55 1.64 5.80
C GLY A 76 -3.43 2.67 5.60
N THR A 77 -2.35 2.21 4.98
CA THR A 77 -1.14 3.01 4.72
C THR A 77 -0.72 3.01 3.25
N VAL A 78 -0.98 1.91 2.54
CA VAL A 78 -0.60 1.72 1.13
C VAL A 78 -1.83 1.31 0.30
N VAL A 79 -1.87 1.73 -0.97
CA VAL A 79 -3.02 1.53 -1.86
C VAL A 79 -3.12 0.11 -2.44
N ASN A 80 -2.00 -0.61 -2.44
CA ASN A 80 -1.86 -1.96 -2.99
C ASN A 80 -2.01 -3.07 -1.93
N ALA A 81 -2.34 -2.75 -0.68
CA ALA A 81 -2.54 -3.74 0.37
C ALA A 81 -3.86 -3.55 1.12
N VAL A 82 -4.37 -4.65 1.66
CA VAL A 82 -5.53 -4.63 2.56
C VAL A 82 -5.11 -4.01 3.91
N PRO A 83 -5.82 -3.00 4.43
CA PRO A 83 -5.51 -2.40 5.74
C PRO A 83 -5.49 -3.44 6.87
N SER A 84 -4.42 -3.46 7.66
CA SER A 84 -4.30 -4.33 8.84
C SER A 84 -4.92 -3.72 10.11
N ALA A 85 -5.09 -2.40 10.14
CA ALA A 85 -5.64 -1.66 11.27
C ALA A 85 -6.46 -0.44 10.81
N ALA A 86 -7.38 -0.01 11.68
CA ALA A 86 -8.19 1.19 11.51
C ALA A 86 -8.34 1.90 12.87
N GLU A 87 -8.36 3.23 12.84
CA GLU A 87 -8.59 4.11 13.98
C GLU A 87 -9.80 5.00 13.69
N ALA A 88 -10.68 5.14 14.68
CA ALA A 88 -11.81 6.05 14.61
C ALA A 88 -11.89 6.90 15.88
N GLN A 89 -12.10 8.21 15.73
CA GLN A 89 -12.43 9.09 16.82
C GLN A 89 -13.93 9.31 16.82
N VAL A 90 -14.54 9.02 17.98
CA VAL A 90 -16.00 9.06 18.15
C VAL A 90 -16.39 9.97 19.30
N ARG A 91 -17.43 10.78 19.09
CA ARG A 91 -18.05 11.54 20.17
C ARG A 91 -18.90 10.60 21.00
N CYS A 92 -18.64 10.53 22.30
CA CYS A 92 -19.40 9.67 23.19
C CYS A 92 -19.58 10.31 24.57
N THR A 93 -20.68 9.93 25.23
CA THR A 93 -20.91 10.24 26.65
C THR A 93 -20.08 9.31 27.55
N PRO A 94 -19.82 9.68 28.81
CA PRO A 94 -19.09 8.80 29.75
C PRO A 94 -19.70 7.39 29.88
N GLY A 95 -21.04 7.29 29.88
CA GLY A 95 -21.72 5.99 29.93
C GLY A 95 -21.57 5.15 28.66
N GLN A 96 -21.36 5.77 27.50
CA GLN A 96 -21.07 5.07 26.25
C GLN A 96 -19.61 4.63 26.20
N TYR A 97 -18.69 5.44 26.71
CA TYR A 97 -17.27 5.09 26.83
C TYR A 97 -17.07 3.80 27.64
N GLU A 98 -17.70 3.68 28.81
CA GLU A 98 -17.60 2.46 29.64
C GLU A 98 -18.17 1.24 28.91
N LYS A 99 -19.28 1.39 28.17
CA LYS A 99 -19.83 0.32 27.35
C LYS A 99 -18.86 -0.10 26.24
N LEU A 100 -18.28 0.85 25.51
CA LEU A 100 -17.30 0.58 24.45
C LEU A 100 -16.08 -0.14 25.00
N LYS A 101 -15.55 0.31 26.14
CA LYS A 101 -14.43 -0.34 26.83
C LYS A 101 -14.76 -1.77 27.21
N SER A 102 -15.93 -2.00 27.83
CA SER A 102 -16.38 -3.35 28.20
C SER A 102 -16.59 -4.28 26.99
N LEU A 103 -16.95 -3.73 25.83
CA LEU A 103 -17.12 -4.49 24.59
C LEU A 103 -15.77 -4.82 23.94
N ALA A 104 -14.83 -3.88 23.97
CA ALA A 104 -13.47 -4.08 23.49
C ALA A 104 -12.77 -5.20 24.26
N ASP A 105 -12.88 -5.20 25.59
CA ASP A 105 -12.32 -6.24 26.46
C ASP A 105 -12.93 -7.63 26.19
N LYS A 106 -14.23 -7.69 25.87
CA LYS A 106 -14.96 -8.94 25.60
C LYS A 106 -14.68 -9.52 24.22
N LYS A 107 -14.59 -8.69 23.18
CA LYS A 107 -14.42 -9.14 21.80
C LYS A 107 -12.96 -9.33 21.41
N GLY A 108 -12.03 -8.62 22.04
CA GLY A 108 -10.61 -8.59 21.65
C GLY A 108 -10.39 -7.88 20.30
N GLY A 109 -9.14 -7.47 20.04
CA GLY A 109 -8.77 -6.81 18.78
C GLY A 109 -9.18 -5.34 18.65
N PHE A 110 -9.70 -4.74 19.72
CA PHE A 110 -10.03 -3.31 19.80
C PHE A 110 -9.37 -2.70 21.04
N SER A 111 -8.79 -1.52 20.90
CA SER A 111 -8.35 -0.66 22.00
C SER A 111 -9.21 0.59 22.02
N VAL A 112 -9.64 1.00 23.22
CA VAL A 112 -10.44 2.21 23.42
C VAL A 112 -9.69 3.10 24.40
N GLU A 113 -9.36 4.31 23.96
CA GLU A 113 -8.65 5.30 24.76
C GLU A 113 -9.45 6.61 24.76
N ALA A 114 -9.40 7.34 25.87
CA ALA A 114 -9.99 8.67 25.94
C ALA A 114 -9.07 9.66 25.20
N ALA A 115 -9.54 10.24 24.10
CA ALA A 115 -8.82 11.31 23.43
C ALA A 115 -8.82 12.56 24.34
N GLY A 116 -7.64 13.04 24.73
CA GLY A 116 -7.45 14.17 25.65
C GLY A 116 -7.83 15.55 25.07
N GLY A 117 -8.96 15.65 24.36
CA GLY A 117 -9.53 16.90 23.88
C GLY A 117 -10.76 17.25 24.71
N GLY A 118 -10.61 18.18 25.65
CA GLY A 118 -11.72 18.72 26.42
C GLY A 118 -12.64 19.59 25.56
N ALA A 119 -13.93 19.23 25.57
CA ALA A 119 -15.13 20.06 25.71
C ALA A 119 -16.35 19.21 25.34
#